data_AF-A0A1Y1XII8-F1
#
_entry.id   AF-A0A1Y1XII8-F1
#
_cell.length_a   1.000
_cell.length_b   1.000
_cell.length_c   1.000
_cell.angle_alpha   90.00
_cell.angle_beta   90.00
_cell.angle_gamma   90.00
#
_symmetry.space_group_name_H-M   'P 1'
#
loop_
_entity.id
_entity.type
_entity.pdbx_description
1 polymer ?
#
loop_
_entity_poly.entity_id
_entity_poly.type
_entity_poly.pdbx_seq_one_letter_code
_entity_poly.pdbx_strand_id
1 'polypeptide(L)'
;MDKKPYKIDLSEGDADKSNTEIFNRKEFKLRSLRYDESYIKNKLASDIAESLGLPITQASFCRLYINGKSYGLYELTDMYKKKFIRRFFNPDHNGDETIYGSLYKGNSGNFPAYLYKDFPGSKQTFD
;
A
#
# COMPACT_ATOMS: atom_id res chain seq x y z
N MET A 1 16.52 -15.14 -10.18
CA MET A 1 16.23 -14.86 -8.76
C MET A 1 14.75 -14.49 -8.68
N ASP A 2 13.95 -15.17 -7.86
CA ASP A 2 12.52 -14.85 -7.75
C ASP A 2 12.35 -13.49 -7.04
N LYS A 3 11.75 -12.51 -7.74
CA LYS A 3 11.61 -11.13 -7.23
C LYS A 3 10.40 -11.04 -6.31
N LYS A 4 10.67 -11.08 -5.00
CA LYS A 4 9.65 -11.12 -3.95
C LYS A 4 9.23 -9.71 -3.50
N PRO A 5 7.97 -9.51 -3.08
CA PRO A 5 7.56 -8.31 -2.38
C PRO A 5 8.06 -8.32 -0.93
N TYR A 6 8.21 -7.14 -0.34
CA TYR A 6 8.62 -6.97 1.06
C TYR A 6 7.68 -6.02 1.80
N LYS A 7 7.56 -6.23 3.11
CA LYS A 7 7.04 -5.24 4.07
C LYS A 7 8.23 -4.78 4.91
N ILE A 8 8.42 -3.46 5.02
CA ILE A 8 9.45 -2.86 5.86
C ILE A 8 8.75 -2.13 6.99
N ASP A 9 9.11 -2.48 8.22
CA ASP A 9 8.69 -1.80 9.43
C ASP A 9 9.93 -1.14 10.03
N LEU A 10 9.86 0.18 10.23
CA LEU A 10 10.93 0.94 10.87
C LEU A 10 10.89 0.66 12.39
N SER A 11 12.05 0.35 12.97
CA SER A 11 12.21 -0.03 14.37
C SER A 11 11.73 1.07 15.31
N GLU A 12 10.76 0.79 16.18
CA GLU A 12 10.31 1.74 17.20
C GLU A 12 11.30 1.88 18.37
N GLY A 13 12.21 0.91 18.54
CA GLY A 13 13.17 0.82 19.65
C GLY A 13 14.61 1.20 19.30
N ASP A 14 14.84 1.82 18.14
CA ASP A 14 16.19 2.25 17.77
C ASP A 14 16.64 3.44 18.63
N ALA A 15 17.93 3.46 19.01
CA ALA A 15 18.49 4.55 19.81
C ALA A 15 18.40 5.90 19.07
N ASP A 16 18.42 5.86 17.74
CA ASP A 16 18.21 7.00 16.88
C ASP A 16 16.73 7.16 16.52
N LYS A 17 16.04 8.03 17.26
CA LYS A 17 14.63 8.37 17.03
C LYS A 17 14.35 8.92 15.62
N SER A 18 15.37 9.44 14.92
CA SER A 18 15.21 9.95 13.56
C SER A 18 14.90 8.85 12.53
N ASN A 19 15.26 7.59 12.82
CA ASN A 19 15.02 6.46 11.93
C ASN A 19 13.71 5.70 12.20
N THR A 20 12.87 6.22 13.10
CA THR A 20 11.60 5.58 13.47
C THR A 20 10.46 5.88 12.49
N GLU A 21 10.56 7.00 11.75
CA GLU A 21 9.55 7.45 10.78
C GLU A 21 10.20 8.11 9.56
N ILE A 22 9.65 7.84 8.39
CA ILE A 22 9.98 8.54 7.15
C ILE A 22 8.70 9.19 6.62
N PHE A 23 8.70 10.51 6.44
CA PHE A 23 7.51 11.28 6.02
C PHE A 23 6.24 10.92 6.83
N ASN A 24 6.36 10.86 8.15
CA ASN A 24 5.30 10.50 9.11
C ASN A 24 4.71 9.09 8.90
N ARG A 25 5.50 8.16 8.35
CA ARG A 25 5.14 6.76 8.12
C ARG A 25 6.17 5.84 8.77
N LYS A 26 5.67 4.75 9.35
CA LYS A 26 6.47 3.72 10.03
C LYS A 26 6.63 2.44 9.21
N GLU A 27 5.68 2.18 8.33
CA GLU A 27 5.57 0.91 7.61
C GLU A 27 5.40 1.19 6.12
N PHE A 28 6.11 0.43 5.30
CA PHE A 28 6.07 0.51 3.84
C PHE A 28 5.94 -0.86 3.21
N LYS A 29 5.31 -0.91 2.04
CA LYS A 29 5.32 -2.09 1.18
C LYS A 29 6.18 -1.83 -0.05
N LEU A 30 7.05 -2.78 -0.34
CA LEU A 30 7.82 -2.86 -1.58
C LEU A 30 7.18 -3.92 -2.47
N ARG A 31 6.46 -3.50 -3.51
CA ARG A 31 5.89 -4.42 -4.50
C ARG A 31 6.90 -4.69 -5.60
N SER A 32 7.02 -5.96 -5.99
CA SER A 32 7.98 -6.38 -7.01
C SER A 32 7.61 -5.96 -8.44
N LEU A 33 6.37 -5.52 -8.66
CA LEU A 33 5.82 -5.11 -9.96
C LEU A 33 5.85 -6.20 -11.05
N ARG A 34 6.27 -7.44 -10.73
CA ARG A 34 6.52 -8.52 -11.70
C ARG A 34 5.32 -8.96 -12.54
N TYR A 35 4.11 -8.64 -12.11
CA TYR A 35 2.86 -9.03 -12.77
C TYR A 35 2.30 -7.90 -13.64
N ASP A 36 2.95 -6.75 -13.67
CA ASP A 36 2.60 -5.62 -14.52
C ASP A 36 3.75 -5.36 -15.48
N GLU A 37 3.55 -5.62 -16.77
CA GLU A 37 4.57 -5.44 -17.81
C GLU A 37 5.04 -3.98 -17.93
N SER A 38 4.16 -3.03 -17.61
CA SER A 38 4.44 -1.60 -17.68
C SER A 38 5.10 -1.05 -16.42
N TYR A 39 5.04 -1.79 -15.32
CA TYR A 39 5.46 -1.38 -13.98
C TYR A 39 4.75 -0.12 -13.41
N ILE A 40 3.79 0.48 -14.10
CA ILE A 40 3.18 1.77 -13.71
C ILE A 40 1.68 1.69 -13.40
N LYS A 41 0.98 0.57 -13.67
CA LYS A 41 -0.49 0.47 -13.56
C LYS A 41 -0.98 0.90 -12.18
N ASN A 42 -0.32 0.42 -11.13
CA ASN A 42 -0.68 0.74 -9.74
C ASN A 42 -0.47 2.22 -9.40
N LYS A 43 0.71 2.78 -9.73
CA LYS A 43 1.00 4.21 -9.51
C LYS A 43 -0.01 5.09 -10.25
N LEU A 44 -0.27 4.78 -11.52
CA LEU A 44 -1.23 5.53 -12.33
C LEU A 44 -2.64 5.45 -11.76
N ALA A 45 -3.11 4.27 -11.35
CA ALA A 45 -4.41 4.11 -10.73
C ALA A 45 -4.52 4.88 -9.41
N SER A 46 -3.47 4.86 -8.57
CA SER A 46 -3.43 5.64 -7.33
C SER A 46 -3.45 7.14 -7.60
N ASP A 47 -2.72 7.61 -8.60
CA ASP A 47 -2.67 9.04 -8.95
C ASP A 47 -4.00 9.55 -9.49
N ILE A 48 -4.68 8.75 -10.31
CA ILE A 48 -6.03 9.06 -10.77
C ILE A 48 -6.97 9.16 -9.57
N ALA A 49 -6.95 8.18 -8.65
CA ALA A 49 -7.78 8.22 -7.45
C ALA A 49 -7.48 9.44 -6.56
N GLU A 50 -6.20 9.77 -6.35
CA GLU A 50 -5.77 10.96 -5.61
C GLU A 50 -6.26 12.24 -6.31
N SER A 51 -6.17 12.33 -7.64
CA SER A 51 -6.67 13.48 -8.41
C SER A 51 -8.19 13.66 -8.32
N LEU A 52 -8.93 12.58 -8.08
CA LEU A 52 -10.38 12.59 -7.83
C LEU A 52 -10.73 12.93 -6.37
N GLY A 53 -9.73 13.22 -5.52
CA GLY A 53 -9.90 13.56 -4.11
C GLY A 53 -10.14 12.35 -3.21
N LEU A 54 -9.88 11.13 -3.67
CA LEU A 54 -10.05 9.93 -2.86
C LEU A 54 -8.89 9.77 -1.85
N PRO A 55 -9.18 9.48 -0.57
CA PRO A 55 -8.14 9.16 0.39
C PRO A 55 -7.53 7.80 0.05
N ILE A 56 -6.36 7.81 -0.59
CA ILE A 56 -5.66 6.60 -1.06
C ILE A 56 -4.21 6.58 -0.58
N THR A 57 -3.65 5.37 -0.44
CA THR A 57 -2.21 5.20 -0.20
C THR A 57 -1.42 5.73 -1.38
N GLN A 58 -0.34 6.44 -1.10
CA GLN A 58 0.56 6.97 -2.12
C GLN A 58 1.60 5.92 -2.51
N ALA A 59 1.96 5.92 -3.77
CA ALA A 59 2.98 5.05 -4.35
C ALA A 59 4.09 5.88 -4.96
N SER A 60 5.32 5.36 -4.94
CA SER A 60 6.45 5.88 -5.68
C SER A 60 7.36 4.73 -6.09
N PHE A 61 8.38 5.00 -6.88
CA PHE A 61 9.35 4.00 -7.31
C PHE A 61 10.63 4.12 -6.50
N CYS A 62 11.26 2.98 -6.22
CA CYS A 62 12.58 2.95 -5.61
C CYS A 62 13.44 1.82 -6.20
N ARG A 63 14.76 1.91 -6.01
CA ARG A 63 15.68 0.81 -6.31
C ARG A 63 16.11 0.15 -5.01
N LEU A 64 15.85 -1.14 -4.88
CA LEU A 64 16.19 -1.89 -3.68
C LEU A 64 17.61 -2.44 -3.75
N TYR A 65 18.38 -2.19 -2.69
CA TYR A 65 19.69 -2.79 -2.46
C TYR A 65 19.67 -3.50 -1.11
N ILE A 66 20.14 -4.74 -1.07
CA ILE A 66 20.32 -5.50 0.16
C ILE A 66 21.76 -6.02 0.16
N ASN A 67 22.54 -5.67 1.19
CA ASN A 67 23.96 -6.01 1.32
C ASN A 67 24.78 -5.65 0.07
N GLY A 68 24.59 -4.44 -0.44
CA GLY A 68 25.28 -3.92 -1.64
C GLY A 68 24.80 -4.52 -2.98
N LYS A 69 23.97 -5.57 -2.97
CA LYS A 69 23.43 -6.20 -4.19
C LYS A 69 22.12 -5.54 -4.61
N SER A 70 22.00 -5.19 -5.88
CA SER A 70 20.73 -4.68 -6.44
C SER A 70 19.70 -5.79 -6.61
N TYR A 71 18.48 -5.52 -6.16
CA TYR A 71 17.28 -6.35 -6.37
C TYR A 71 16.35 -5.76 -7.45
N GLY A 72 16.75 -4.63 -8.04
CA GLY A 72 16.04 -3.95 -9.12
C GLY A 72 15.02 -2.91 -8.66
N LEU A 73 14.13 -2.54 -9.59
CA LEU A 73 13.06 -1.55 -9.40
C LEU A 73 11.93 -2.13 -8.54
N TYR A 74 11.44 -1.37 -7.56
CA TYR A 74 10.27 -1.70 -6.75
C TYR A 74 9.32 -0.51 -6.72
N GLU A 75 8.05 -0.80 -6.46
CA GLU A 75 7.11 0.24 -6.03
C GLU A 75 7.09 0.27 -4.51
N LEU A 76 7.41 1.45 -3.96
CA LEU A 76 7.31 1.78 -2.56
C LEU A 76 5.94 2.41 -2.30
N THR A 77 5.14 1.83 -1.41
CA THR A 77 3.86 2.42 -1.00
C THR A 77 3.73 2.49 0.50
N ASP A 78 2.96 3.46 0.98
CA ASP A 78 2.50 3.47 2.37
C ASP A 78 1.34 2.47 2.60
N MET A 79 0.80 2.48 3.81
CA MET A 79 -0.16 1.48 4.27
C MET A 79 -1.39 2.10 4.94
N TYR A 80 -2.55 1.46 4.77
CA TYR A 80 -3.80 1.76 5.47
C TYR A 80 -3.71 1.38 6.96
N LYS A 81 -3.09 2.26 7.75
CA LYS A 81 -2.84 2.11 9.19
C LYS A 81 -3.22 3.40 9.92
N LYS A 82 -3.05 3.43 11.25
CA LYS A 82 -3.40 4.59 12.11
C LYS A 82 -2.89 5.93 11.56
N LYS A 83 -1.65 5.99 11.05
CA LYS A 83 -1.06 7.20 10.46
C LYS A 83 -1.78 7.66 9.17
N PHE A 84 -2.25 6.73 8.34
CA PHE A 84 -3.08 7.05 7.17
C PHE A 84 -4.44 7.63 7.61
N ILE A 85 -5.09 7.03 8.61
CA ILE A 85 -6.37 7.52 9.13
C ILE A 85 -6.22 8.94 9.68
N ARG A 86 -5.17 9.19 10.48
CA ARG A 86 -4.86 10.52 11.00
C ARG A 86 -4.66 11.55 9.90
N ARG A 87 -4.04 11.16 8.78
CA ARG A 87 -3.75 12.08 7.66
C ARG A 87 -5.01 12.50 6.89
N PHE A 88 -5.99 11.60 6.74
CA PHE A 88 -7.10 11.83 5.81
C PHE A 88 -8.48 11.99 6.47
N PHE A 89 -8.67 11.57 7.72
CA PHE A 89 -10.01 11.48 8.33
C PHE A 89 -10.19 12.32 9.60
N ASN A 90 -9.19 13.14 9.97
CA ASN A 90 -9.22 14.04 11.13
C ASN A 90 -9.90 13.42 12.38
N PRO A 91 -9.36 12.31 12.91
CA PRO A 91 -9.94 11.63 14.07
C PRO A 91 -9.93 12.52 15.32
N ASP A 92 -10.82 12.24 16.26
CA ASP A 92 -10.90 12.97 17.53
C ASP A 92 -9.63 12.80 18.39
N HIS A 93 -9.39 13.80 19.23
CA HIS A 93 -8.21 13.89 20.10
C HIS A 93 -8.62 14.12 21.55
N ASN A 94 -7.95 13.43 22.49
CA ASN A 94 -8.05 13.70 23.92
C ASN A 94 -6.64 13.88 24.49
N GLY A 95 -6.22 15.15 24.62
CA GLY A 95 -4.81 15.49 24.86
C GLY A 95 -3.93 15.00 23.70
N ASP A 96 -2.85 14.29 24.02
CA ASP A 96 -1.92 13.73 23.03
C ASP A 96 -2.43 12.44 22.38
N GLU A 97 -3.49 11.83 22.93
CA GLU A 97 -4.05 10.59 22.42
C GLU A 97 -5.02 10.85 21.27
N THR A 98 -5.00 9.96 20.29
CA THR A 98 -5.92 9.99 19.14
C THR A 98 -6.88 8.84 19.24
N ILE A 99 -8.17 9.17 19.24
CA ILE A 99 -9.26 8.22 19.37
C ILE A 99 -9.60 7.74 17.96
N TYR A 100 -9.34 6.45 17.70
CA TYR A 100 -9.65 5.84 16.42
C TYR A 100 -10.92 5.00 16.54
N GLY A 101 -11.80 5.11 15.55
CA GLY A 101 -12.83 4.11 15.30
C GLY A 101 -12.25 2.80 14.76
N SER A 102 -13.12 1.80 14.57
CA SER A 102 -12.75 0.53 13.96
C SER A 102 -12.44 0.69 12.47
N LEU A 103 -11.26 0.22 12.04
CA LEU A 103 -10.90 0.14 10.62
C LEU A 103 -11.27 -1.24 10.08
N TYR A 104 -12.26 -1.29 9.21
CA TYR A 104 -12.69 -2.52 8.55
C TYR A 104 -12.04 -2.65 7.17
N LYS A 105 -11.56 -3.85 6.86
CA LYS A 105 -11.14 -4.20 5.50
C LYS A 105 -12.26 -5.00 4.85
N GLY A 106 -12.87 -4.43 3.80
CA GLY A 106 -13.81 -5.16 2.96
C GLY A 106 -13.12 -6.37 2.32
N ASN A 107 -13.71 -7.54 2.45
CA ASN A 107 -13.30 -8.75 1.74
C ASN A 107 -14.42 -9.11 0.75
N SER A 108 -14.11 -9.06 -0.54
CA SER A 108 -15.06 -9.37 -1.60
C SER A 108 -15.14 -10.87 -1.90
N GLY A 109 -14.72 -11.79 -1.02
CA GLY A 109 -14.78 -13.23 -1.28
C GLY A 109 -14.20 -13.66 -2.64
N ASN A 110 -14.72 -14.76 -3.18
CA ASN A 110 -14.42 -15.23 -4.54
C ASN A 110 -15.51 -14.74 -5.51
N PHE A 111 -15.50 -13.46 -5.88
CA PHE A 111 -16.30 -12.97 -6.99
C PHE A 111 -15.46 -12.89 -8.26
N PRO A 112 -16.04 -13.17 -9.44
CA PRO A 112 -15.33 -12.96 -10.70
C PRO A 112 -14.90 -11.49 -10.81
N ALA A 113 -13.65 -11.27 -11.21
CA ALA A 113 -13.08 -9.93 -11.38
C ALA A 113 -13.82 -9.07 -12.42
N TYR A 114 -14.62 -9.71 -13.28
CA TYR A 114 -15.41 -9.08 -14.32
C TYR A 114 -16.90 -9.19 -13.98
N LEU A 115 -17.58 -8.05 -13.97
CA LEU A 115 -19.04 -7.96 -13.81
C LEU A 115 -19.77 -8.34 -15.11
N TYR A 116 -19.07 -8.38 -16.23
CA TYR A 116 -19.62 -8.67 -17.55
C TYR A 116 -19.36 -10.13 -17.95
N LYS A 117 -20.39 -10.78 -18.47
CA LYS A 117 -20.39 -12.21 -18.84
C LYS A 117 -19.64 -12.51 -20.14
N ASP A 118 -19.33 -11.47 -20.91
CA ASP A 118 -18.72 -11.54 -22.24
C ASP A 118 -17.19 -11.46 -22.20
N PHE A 119 -16.58 -11.29 -21.02
CA PHE A 119 -15.13 -11.20 -20.91
C PHE A 119 -14.49 -12.60 -21.01
N PRO A 120 -13.53 -12.83 -21.94
CA PRO A 120 -12.88 -14.13 -22.08
C PRO A 120 -12.21 -14.57 -20.76
N GLY A 121 -12.68 -15.67 -20.18
CA GLY A 121 -12.19 -16.18 -18.90
C GLY A 121 -13.09 -15.92 -17.68
N SER A 122 -14.24 -15.25 -17.85
CA SER A 122 -15.25 -15.14 -16.79
C SER A 122 -15.98 -16.47 -16.59
N LYS A 123 -15.55 -17.28 -15.60
CA LYS A 123 -16.36 -18.40 -15.10
C LYS A 123 -17.10 -17.94 -13.84
N GLN A 124 -18.37 -17.59 -13.97
CA GLN A 124 -19.28 -17.52 -12.82
C GLN A 124 -19.70 -18.96 -12.49
N THR A 125 -19.20 -19.51 -11.39
CA THR A 125 -19.83 -20.67 -10.73
C THR A 125 -20.51 -20.13 -9.48
N PHE A 126 -21.81 -19.88 -9.57
CA PHE A 126 -22.65 -19.70 -8.41
C PHE A 126 -23.40 -21.02 -8.22
N ASP A 127 -23.09 -21.74 -7.14
CA ASP A 127 -23.98 -22.71 -6.51
C ASP A 127 -24.65 -22.03 -5.32
#